data_AF-A0A520IJC0-F1
#
_entry.id   AF-A0A520IJC0-F1
#
_cell.length_a   1.000
_cell.length_b   1.000
_cell.length_c   1.000
_cell.angle_alpha   90.00
_cell.angle_beta   90.00
_cell.angle_gamma   90.00
#
_symmetry.space_group_name_H-M   'P 1'
#
loop_
_entity.id
_entity.type
_entity.pdbx_description
1 polymer ?
#
loop_
_entity_poly.entity_id
_entity_poly.type
_entity_poly.pdbx_seq_one_letter_code
_entity_poly.pdbx_strand_id
1 'polypeptide(L)'
;MSVSDPRAALAELAATRGDSLAALSAMLGRNAAYLQQFVRRGSPRVLAERDRRLLAEYFGVAESTLGAIARSAAFRLPRLDVAASAGPGALVDSEIVLGTDAIDPGLARRLGLREGQAAIIRVRGESMAPGLLDGDHIVVDTADRRPGARGGVFVIRIDSAIMVKRVVQGAEG
;
A
#
# COMPACT_ATOMS: atom_id res chain seq x y z
N MET A 1 -12.67 6.46 9.73
CA MET A 1 -12.69 7.92 9.95
C MET A 1 -13.29 8.55 8.70
N SER A 2 -14.40 9.27 8.85
CA SER A 2 -15.10 9.89 7.73
C SER A 2 -14.17 10.86 7.01
N VAL A 3 -14.17 10.80 5.68
CA VAL A 3 -13.52 11.82 4.85
C VAL A 3 -14.26 13.12 5.13
N SER A 4 -13.62 14.07 5.81
CA SER A 4 -14.20 15.39 6.09
C SER A 4 -14.54 16.09 4.77
N ASP A 5 -15.70 16.74 4.67
CA ASP A 5 -16.05 17.51 3.47
C ASP A 5 -15.02 18.64 3.30
N PRO A 6 -14.26 18.66 2.19
CA PRO A 6 -13.20 19.65 2.00
C PRO A 6 -13.71 21.09 2.00
N ARG A 7 -15.00 21.31 1.74
CA ARG A 7 -15.62 22.65 1.81
C ARG A 7 -15.78 23.13 3.24
N ALA A 8 -16.31 22.26 4.10
CA ALA A 8 -16.46 22.53 5.52
C ALA A 8 -15.08 22.74 6.16
N ALA A 9 -14.12 21.88 5.84
CA ALA A 9 -12.75 22.00 6.34
C ALA A 9 -12.09 23.32 5.93
N LEU A 10 -12.22 23.72 4.65
CA LEU A 10 -11.67 25.01 4.20
C LEU A 10 -12.33 26.20 4.91
N ALA A 11 -13.66 26.16 5.07
CA ALA A 11 -14.40 27.24 5.73
C ALA A 11 -14.00 27.37 7.21
N GLU A 12 -13.83 26.26 7.90
CA GLU A 12 -13.37 26.22 9.29
C GLU A 12 -11.95 26.75 9.43
N LEU A 13 -11.00 26.26 8.61
CA LEU A 13 -9.61 26.72 8.62
C LEU A 13 -9.48 28.23 8.37
N ALA A 14 -10.25 28.76 7.42
CA ALA A 14 -10.30 30.19 7.14
C ALA A 14 -10.85 30.98 8.33
N ALA A 15 -11.95 30.51 8.94
CA ALA A 15 -12.56 31.15 10.11
C ALA A 15 -11.62 31.14 11.33
N THR A 16 -10.96 30.03 11.62
CA THR A 16 -10.02 29.90 12.75
C THR A 16 -8.85 30.87 12.65
N ARG A 17 -8.35 31.14 11.43
CA ARG A 17 -7.25 32.09 11.21
C ARG A 17 -7.71 33.54 11.01
N GLY A 18 -9.00 33.77 10.78
CA GLY A 18 -9.55 35.09 10.47
C GLY A 18 -9.35 35.52 9.01
N ASP A 19 -9.05 34.59 8.11
CA ASP A 19 -8.80 34.87 6.70
C ASP A 19 -10.11 34.89 5.90
N SER A 20 -10.28 35.90 5.04
CA SER A 20 -11.43 35.92 4.13
C SER A 20 -11.21 35.00 2.93
N LEU A 21 -12.26 34.30 2.49
CA LEU A 21 -12.21 33.45 1.28
C LEU A 21 -11.82 34.24 0.02
N ALA A 22 -12.12 35.54 -0.03
CA ALA A 22 -11.73 36.42 -1.12
C ALA A 22 -10.21 36.69 -1.13
N ALA A 23 -9.62 36.95 0.04
CA ALA A 23 -8.18 37.15 0.18
C ALA A 23 -7.41 35.86 -0.17
N LEU A 24 -7.89 34.70 0.30
CA LEU A 24 -7.32 33.41 -0.06
C LEU A 24 -7.44 33.13 -1.57
N SER A 25 -8.56 33.50 -2.20
CA SER A 25 -8.71 33.38 -3.65
C SER A 25 -7.70 34.26 -4.41
N ALA A 26 -7.48 35.48 -3.93
CA ALA A 26 -6.48 36.40 -4.49
C ALA A 26 -5.04 35.87 -4.31
N MET A 27 -4.71 35.29 -3.15
CA MET A 27 -3.43 34.63 -2.88
C MET A 27 -3.13 33.51 -3.91
N LEU A 28 -4.16 32.79 -4.34
CA LEU A 28 -4.05 31.73 -5.36
C LEU A 28 -3.92 32.27 -6.80
N GLY A 29 -4.04 33.58 -7.01
CA GLY A 29 -4.13 34.20 -8.33
C GLY A 29 -5.46 33.92 -9.04
N ARG A 30 -6.54 33.72 -8.28
CA ARG A 30 -7.90 33.46 -8.78
C ARG A 30 -8.82 34.67 -8.55
N ASN A 31 -9.98 34.67 -9.20
CA ASN A 31 -11.04 35.64 -8.91
C ASN A 31 -11.49 35.52 -7.44
N ALA A 32 -11.72 36.65 -6.77
CA ALA A 32 -12.18 36.74 -5.38
C ALA A 32 -13.38 35.85 -5.01
N ALA A 33 -14.26 35.54 -5.97
CA ALA A 33 -15.42 34.67 -5.73
C ALA A 33 -15.09 33.17 -5.74
N TYR A 34 -13.89 32.76 -6.15
CA TYR A 34 -13.55 31.35 -6.41
C TYR A 34 -13.77 30.44 -5.20
N LEU A 35 -13.13 30.72 -4.07
CA LEU A 35 -13.28 29.88 -2.87
C LEU A 35 -14.66 30.05 -2.23
N GLN A 36 -15.29 31.23 -2.36
CA GLN A 36 -16.67 31.42 -1.91
C GLN A 36 -17.65 30.54 -2.69
N GLN A 37 -17.46 30.40 -4.00
CA GLN A 37 -18.25 29.49 -4.85
C GLN A 37 -17.95 28.03 -4.51
N PHE A 38 -16.70 27.67 -4.27
CA PHE A 38 -16.32 26.33 -3.86
C PHE A 38 -17.04 25.92 -2.56
N VAL A 39 -16.98 26.78 -1.54
CA VAL A 39 -17.57 26.53 -0.22
C VAL A 39 -19.10 26.53 -0.27
N ARG A 40 -19.71 27.54 -0.91
CA ARG A 40 -21.18 27.74 -0.85
C ARG A 40 -21.96 27.02 -1.94
N ARG A 41 -21.43 26.99 -3.16
CA ARG A 41 -22.11 26.43 -4.35
C ARG A 41 -21.57 25.07 -4.74
N GLY A 42 -20.46 24.64 -4.15
CA GLY A 42 -19.82 23.38 -4.48
C GLY A 42 -19.20 23.33 -5.87
N SER A 43 -18.95 24.49 -6.48
CA SER A 43 -18.31 24.61 -7.79
C SER A 43 -16.98 25.37 -7.68
N PRO A 44 -15.86 24.81 -8.15
CA PRO A 44 -15.72 23.48 -8.74
C PRO A 44 -15.99 22.35 -7.73
N ARG A 45 -16.24 21.12 -8.22
CA ARG A 45 -16.51 19.97 -7.32
C ARG A 45 -15.30 19.60 -6.45
N VAL A 46 -14.09 19.84 -6.97
CA VAL A 46 -12.80 19.60 -6.31
C VAL A 46 -11.89 20.79 -6.58
N LEU A 47 -11.06 21.18 -5.62
CA LEU A 47 -10.03 22.19 -5.81
C LEU A 47 -8.98 21.69 -6.80
N ALA A 48 -8.46 22.60 -7.63
CA ALA A 48 -7.33 22.29 -8.49
C ALA A 48 -6.11 21.87 -7.65
N GLU A 49 -5.30 20.93 -8.14
CA GLU A 49 -4.19 20.36 -7.38
C GLU A 49 -3.22 21.43 -6.85
N ARG A 50 -2.81 22.37 -7.72
CA ARG A 50 -1.96 23.50 -7.33
C ARG A 50 -2.58 24.34 -6.21
N ASP A 51 -3.85 24.69 -6.37
CA ASP A 51 -4.55 25.58 -5.43
C ASP A 51 -4.75 24.91 -4.08
N ARG A 52 -5.09 23.62 -4.09
CA ARG A 52 -5.21 22.79 -2.89
C ARG A 52 -3.87 22.65 -2.16
N ARG A 53 -2.77 22.42 -2.88
CA ARG A 53 -1.42 22.33 -2.30
C ARG A 53 -1.03 23.62 -1.59
N LEU A 54 -1.21 24.76 -2.25
CA LEU A 54 -0.90 26.08 -1.68
C LEU A 54 -1.73 26.37 -0.44
N LEU A 55 -3.03 26.05 -0.45
CA LEU A 55 -3.88 26.19 0.73
C LEU A 55 -3.44 25.27 1.86
N ALA A 56 -3.11 24.00 1.56
CA ALA A 56 -2.66 23.04 2.55
C ALA A 56 -1.36 23.50 3.24
N GLU A 57 -0.39 23.99 2.45
CA GLU A 57 0.85 24.59 2.94
C GLU A 57 0.57 25.84 3.79
N TYR A 58 -0.29 26.74 3.31
CA TYR A 58 -0.68 27.97 4.00
C TYR A 58 -1.32 27.69 5.38
N PHE A 59 -2.19 26.68 5.46
CA PHE A 59 -2.86 26.28 6.70
C PHE A 59 -2.03 25.33 7.57
N GLY A 60 -0.94 24.75 7.04
CA GLY A 60 -0.15 23.73 7.74
C GLY A 60 -0.88 22.41 7.94
N VAL A 61 -1.75 22.02 6.98
CA VAL A 61 -2.55 20.78 7.04
C VAL A 61 -2.21 19.83 5.89
N ALA A 62 -2.58 18.56 6.00
CA ALA A 62 -2.46 17.63 4.89
C ALA A 62 -3.39 18.02 3.74
N GLU A 63 -2.96 17.84 2.47
CA GLU A 63 -3.83 18.11 1.31
C GLU A 63 -5.13 17.28 1.33
N SER A 64 -5.12 16.11 1.99
CA SER A 64 -6.30 15.25 2.15
C SER A 64 -7.43 15.93 2.94
N THR A 65 -7.09 16.82 3.87
CA THR A 65 -8.07 17.68 4.57
C THR A 65 -8.84 18.57 3.61
N LEU A 66 -8.20 18.99 2.50
CA LEU A 66 -8.79 19.82 1.45
C LEU A 66 -9.19 19.02 0.20
N GLY A 67 -9.40 17.71 0.37
CA GLY A 67 -10.01 16.86 -0.65
C GLY A 67 -9.03 16.23 -1.63
N ALA A 68 -7.72 16.20 -1.31
CA ALA A 68 -6.82 15.29 -2.01
C ALA A 68 -7.23 13.85 -1.69
N ILE A 69 -7.36 13.03 -2.73
CA ILE A 69 -7.37 11.59 -2.52
C ILE A 69 -5.96 11.23 -2.05
N ALA A 70 -5.84 10.72 -0.83
CA ALA A 70 -4.59 10.12 -0.38
C ALA A 70 -4.24 9.05 -1.42
N ARG A 71 -3.19 9.26 -2.22
CA ARG A 71 -2.62 8.16 -3.01
C ARG A 71 -2.20 7.15 -1.98
N SER A 72 -2.95 6.04 -1.89
CA SER A 72 -2.53 4.96 -1.01
C SER A 72 -1.15 4.56 -1.49
N ALA A 73 -0.13 4.75 -0.65
CA ALA A 73 1.22 4.34 -0.98
C ALA A 73 1.14 2.88 -1.43
N ALA A 74 1.60 2.60 -2.65
CA ALA A 74 1.46 1.27 -3.23
C ALA A 74 2.15 0.25 -2.30
N PHE A 75 1.49 -0.86 -2.01
CA PHE A 75 2.02 -1.85 -1.08
C PHE A 75 3.14 -2.60 -1.77
N ARG A 76 4.37 -2.41 -1.29
CA ARG A 76 5.58 -2.92 -1.96
C ARG A 76 5.92 -4.31 -1.45
N LEU A 77 6.22 -5.21 -2.38
CA LEU A 77 6.59 -6.59 -2.15
C LEU A 77 7.96 -6.87 -2.77
N PRO A 78 8.99 -7.25 -2.00
CA PRO A 78 10.24 -7.73 -2.57
C PRO A 78 9.99 -9.03 -3.33
N ARG A 79 10.54 -9.15 -4.54
CA ARG A 79 10.59 -10.39 -5.29
C ARG A 79 11.91 -11.10 -5.00
N LEU A 80 11.84 -12.32 -4.50
CA LEU A 80 12.99 -13.08 -4.06
C LEU A 80 13.35 -14.16 -5.06
N ASP A 81 14.64 -14.27 -5.41
CA ASP A 81 15.18 -15.49 -6.02
C ASP A 81 15.54 -16.48 -4.92
N VAL A 82 14.58 -17.34 -4.60
CA VAL A 82 14.77 -18.40 -3.62
C VAL A 82 15.63 -19.55 -4.14
N ALA A 83 15.95 -19.62 -5.44
CA ALA A 83 16.83 -20.66 -5.99
C ALA A 83 18.31 -20.25 -6.03
N ALA A 84 18.63 -18.96 -5.98
CA ALA A 84 20.00 -18.48 -6.02
C ALA A 84 20.82 -18.79 -4.74
N SER A 85 20.15 -19.24 -3.67
CA SER A 85 20.77 -19.62 -2.39
C SER A 85 21.23 -21.09 -2.34
N ALA A 86 21.07 -21.85 -3.43
CA ALA A 86 21.35 -23.29 -3.50
C ALA A 86 22.57 -23.69 -4.36
N GLY A 87 23.47 -22.75 -4.67
CA GLY A 87 24.75 -23.06 -5.34
C GLY A 87 25.78 -23.68 -4.37
N PRO A 88 26.67 -24.58 -4.84
CA PRO A 88 27.64 -25.24 -3.97
C PRO A 88 28.73 -24.24 -3.55
N GLY A 89 28.77 -23.89 -2.26
CA GLY A 89 29.94 -23.26 -1.64
C GLY A 89 29.81 -21.82 -1.14
N ALA A 90 28.61 -21.24 -1.08
CA ALA A 90 28.42 -19.94 -0.44
C ALA A 90 27.32 -20.01 0.62
N LEU A 91 27.70 -19.78 1.89
CA LEU A 91 26.77 -19.37 2.95
C LEU A 91 26.25 -17.98 2.58
N VAL A 92 25.25 -17.92 1.70
CA VAL A 92 24.55 -16.67 1.44
C VAL A 92 23.36 -16.63 2.38
N ASP A 93 23.58 -16.00 3.53
CA ASP A 93 22.61 -15.69 4.58
C ASP A 93 21.59 -14.61 4.11
N SER A 94 21.31 -14.54 2.80
CA SER A 94 20.60 -13.43 2.18
C SER A 94 19.82 -13.93 0.97
N GLU A 95 18.50 -13.93 1.09
CA GLU A 95 17.59 -14.08 -0.04
C GLU A 95 17.91 -12.98 -1.07
N ILE A 96 18.17 -13.35 -2.32
CA ILE A 96 18.51 -12.36 -3.36
C ILE A 96 17.23 -11.64 -3.76
N VAL A 97 17.13 -10.35 -3.45
CA VAL A 97 16.03 -9.50 -3.92
C VAL A 97 16.25 -9.20 -5.40
N LEU A 98 15.43 -9.80 -6.27
CA LEU A 98 15.43 -9.57 -7.72
C LEU A 98 14.78 -8.25 -8.12
N GLY A 99 13.99 -7.66 -7.22
CA GLY A 99 13.27 -6.43 -7.47
C GLY A 99 12.15 -6.21 -6.47
N THR A 100 11.30 -5.24 -6.76
CA THR A 100 10.14 -4.92 -5.93
C THR A 100 8.94 -4.68 -6.82
N ASP A 101 7.88 -5.46 -6.61
CA ASP A 101 6.60 -5.23 -7.25
C ASP A 101 5.68 -4.46 -6.30
N ALA A 102 4.63 -3.86 -6.85
CA ALA A 102 3.68 -3.08 -6.08
C ALA A 102 2.26 -3.61 -6.33
N ILE A 103 1.50 -3.83 -5.26
CA ILE A 103 0.10 -4.22 -5.33
C ILE A 103 -0.80 -3.15 -4.72
N ASP A 104 -2.09 -3.25 -5.03
CA ASP A 104 -3.10 -2.38 -4.43
C ASP A 104 -3.12 -2.55 -2.89
N PRO A 105 -3.01 -1.47 -2.11
CA PRO A 105 -3.03 -1.55 -0.65
C PRO A 105 -4.34 -2.08 -0.07
N GLY A 106 -5.46 -1.88 -0.77
CA GLY A 106 -6.76 -2.46 -0.39
C GLY A 106 -6.77 -3.98 -0.54
N LEU A 107 -6.19 -4.51 -1.61
CA LEU A 107 -5.95 -5.93 -1.80
C LEU A 107 -5.01 -6.48 -0.72
N ALA A 108 -3.88 -5.82 -0.44
CA ALA A 108 -2.94 -6.24 0.59
C ALA A 108 -3.62 -6.36 1.97
N ARG A 109 -4.44 -5.37 2.34
CA ARG A 109 -5.22 -5.38 3.58
C ARG A 109 -6.24 -6.52 3.63
N ARG A 110 -6.95 -6.76 2.53
CA ARG A 110 -7.91 -7.88 2.42
C ARG A 110 -7.23 -9.25 2.57
N LEU A 111 -5.99 -9.38 2.11
CA LEU A 111 -5.18 -10.59 2.24
C LEU A 111 -4.46 -10.69 3.60
N GLY A 112 -4.57 -9.67 4.47
CA GLY A 112 -3.90 -9.65 5.76
C GLY A 112 -2.39 -9.37 5.72
N LEU A 113 -1.86 -8.96 4.56
CA LEU A 113 -0.43 -8.73 4.37
C LEU A 113 0.05 -7.51 5.16
N ARG A 114 1.26 -7.61 5.70
CA ARG A 114 1.94 -6.52 6.42
C ARG A 114 3.20 -6.13 5.67
N GLU A 115 3.45 -4.82 5.57
CA GLU A 115 4.66 -4.31 4.92
C GLU A 115 5.91 -4.87 5.62
N GLY A 116 6.89 -5.30 4.83
CA GLY A 116 8.09 -5.96 5.34
C GLY A 116 7.90 -7.41 5.81
N GLN A 117 6.67 -7.93 5.85
CA GLN A 117 6.38 -9.33 6.21
C GLN A 117 5.67 -10.08 5.08
N ALA A 118 5.86 -9.65 3.85
CA ALA A 118 5.36 -10.36 2.68
C ALA A 118 6.37 -10.27 1.54
N ALA A 119 6.45 -11.32 0.73
CA ALA A 119 7.38 -11.40 -0.40
C ALA A 119 6.75 -12.13 -1.58
N ILE A 120 7.26 -11.88 -2.78
CA ILE A 120 6.89 -12.62 -3.99
C ILE A 120 7.97 -13.66 -4.28
N ILE A 121 7.55 -14.89 -4.53
CA ILE A 121 8.43 -15.95 -5.00
C ILE A 121 7.88 -16.58 -6.29
N ARG A 122 8.78 -17.10 -7.11
CA ARG A 122 8.43 -17.86 -8.32
C ARG A 122 8.32 -19.35 -7.97
N VAL A 123 7.21 -19.97 -8.31
CA VAL A 123 7.00 -21.41 -8.21
C VAL A 123 7.88 -22.13 -9.24
N ARG A 124 8.55 -23.20 -8.82
CA ARG A 124 9.33 -24.09 -9.69
C ARG A 124 8.82 -25.52 -9.59
N GLY A 125 8.62 -26.15 -10.75
CA GLY A 125 8.11 -27.51 -10.90
C GLY A 125 6.59 -27.62 -10.74
N GLU A 126 6.07 -28.83 -10.95
CA GLU A 126 4.63 -29.10 -11.00
C GLU A 126 4.07 -29.77 -9.72
N SER A 127 4.85 -29.82 -8.63
CA SER A 127 4.47 -30.54 -7.40
C SER A 127 3.20 -30.03 -6.72
N MET A 128 2.69 -28.85 -7.10
CA MET A 128 1.48 -28.22 -6.58
C MET A 128 0.38 -28.10 -7.63
N ALA A 129 0.55 -28.72 -8.80
CA ALA A 129 -0.46 -28.76 -9.86
C ALA A 129 -1.72 -29.54 -9.41
N PRO A 130 -2.92 -29.18 -9.92
CA PRO A 130 -3.17 -28.08 -10.86
C PRO A 130 -3.30 -26.71 -10.19
N GLY A 131 -3.13 -26.61 -8.86
CA GLY A 131 -3.40 -25.38 -8.09
C GLY A 131 -2.35 -24.29 -8.28
N LEU A 132 -1.07 -24.66 -8.32
CA LEU A 132 0.06 -23.78 -8.64
C LEU A 132 0.91 -24.43 -9.72
N LEU A 133 1.19 -23.68 -10.78
CA LEU A 133 1.95 -24.14 -11.94
C LEU A 133 3.38 -23.60 -11.92
N ASP A 134 4.28 -24.25 -12.68
CA ASP A 134 5.64 -23.75 -12.85
C ASP A 134 5.62 -22.34 -13.47
N GLY A 135 6.39 -21.43 -12.88
CA GLY A 135 6.46 -20.04 -13.34
C GLY A 135 5.49 -19.08 -12.67
N ASP A 136 4.49 -19.57 -11.92
CA ASP A 136 3.58 -18.72 -11.18
C ASP A 136 4.33 -17.87 -10.14
N HIS A 137 3.89 -16.61 -10.00
CA HIS A 137 4.35 -15.74 -8.92
C HIS A 137 3.33 -15.78 -7.79
N ILE A 138 3.78 -16.21 -6.62
CA ILE A 138 2.93 -16.28 -5.42
C ILE A 138 3.40 -15.27 -4.39
N VAL A 139 2.44 -14.68 -3.67
CA VAL A 139 2.70 -13.82 -2.52
C VAL A 139 2.71 -14.68 -1.27
N VAL A 140 3.76 -14.56 -0.49
CA VAL A 140 4.00 -15.32 0.73
C VAL A 140 3.97 -14.34 1.89
N ASP A 141 3.06 -14.56 2.83
CA ASP A 141 3.11 -13.91 4.14
C ASP A 141 4.21 -14.59 4.98
N THR A 142 5.21 -13.83 5.41
CA THR A 142 6.33 -14.34 6.22
C THR A 142 6.11 -14.16 7.73
N ALA A 143 5.00 -13.51 8.13
CA ALA A 143 4.59 -13.36 9.52
C ALA A 143 3.96 -14.65 10.08
N ASP A 144 3.19 -15.37 9.29
CA ASP A 144 2.60 -16.66 9.70
C ASP A 144 3.49 -17.83 9.31
N ARG A 145 4.12 -18.42 10.33
CA ARG A 145 5.02 -19.58 10.19
C ARG A 145 4.43 -20.86 10.78
N ARG A 146 3.18 -20.84 11.25
CA ARG A 146 2.59 -21.95 12.01
C ARG A 146 1.50 -22.64 11.18
N PRO A 147 1.75 -23.84 10.65
CA PRO A 147 0.70 -24.65 10.04
C PRO A 147 -0.42 -24.91 11.05
N GLY A 148 -1.65 -24.55 10.71
CA GLY A 148 -2.82 -24.90 11.53
C GLY A 148 -3.22 -26.38 11.37
N ALA A 149 -4.15 -26.84 12.20
CA ALA A 149 -4.64 -28.23 12.19
C ALA A 149 -5.28 -28.67 10.85
N ARG A 150 -5.82 -27.73 10.06
CA ARG A 150 -6.36 -28.03 8.70
C ARG A 150 -5.28 -28.09 7.62
N GLY A 151 -4.04 -27.74 7.98
CA GLY A 151 -2.95 -27.49 7.07
C GLY A 151 -3.16 -26.29 6.15
N GLY A 152 -2.10 -25.97 5.41
CA GLY A 152 -2.04 -24.85 4.49
C GLY A 152 -0.93 -25.06 3.46
N VAL A 153 -0.89 -24.20 2.45
CA VAL A 153 0.24 -24.15 1.52
C VAL A 153 1.31 -23.28 2.16
N PHE A 154 2.50 -23.84 2.36
CA PHE A 154 3.63 -23.17 2.96
C PHE A 154 4.83 -23.22 2.04
N VAL A 155 5.66 -22.20 2.17
CA VAL A 155 7.01 -22.18 1.63
C VAL A 155 7.91 -22.67 2.74
N ILE A 156 8.57 -23.81 2.52
CA ILE A 156 9.47 -24.40 3.50
C ILE A 156 10.88 -24.45 2.93
N ARG A 157 11.85 -24.26 3.82
CA ARG A 157 13.26 -24.48 3.54
C ARG A 157 13.67 -25.83 4.12
N ILE A 158 14.15 -26.72 3.28
CA ILE A 158 14.78 -27.99 3.69
C ILE A 158 16.19 -27.95 3.12
N ASP A 159 17.18 -28.01 4.01
CA ASP A 159 18.59 -27.78 3.67
C ASP A 159 18.78 -26.45 2.92
N SER A 160 19.34 -26.49 1.71
CA SER A 160 19.51 -25.33 0.83
C SER A 160 18.34 -25.12 -0.14
N ALA A 161 17.33 -25.99 -0.14
CA ALA A 161 16.23 -25.96 -1.09
C ALA A 161 14.97 -25.30 -0.49
N ILE A 162 14.42 -24.33 -1.22
CA ILE A 162 13.11 -23.77 -0.94
C ILE A 162 12.07 -24.50 -1.78
N MET A 163 10.99 -24.95 -1.15
CA MET A 163 9.89 -25.65 -1.81
C MET A 163 8.53 -25.16 -1.33
N VAL A 164 7.57 -25.18 -2.25
CA VAL A 164 6.15 -24.93 -1.94
C VAL A 164 5.48 -26.28 -1.70
N LYS A 165 4.92 -26.48 -0.51
CA LYS A 165 4.27 -27.74 -0.11
C LYS A 165 3.02 -27.47 0.69
N ARG A 166 2.09 -28.43 0.67
CA ARG A 166 0.98 -28.43 1.63
C ARG A 166 1.47 -29.06 2.94
N VAL A 167 1.45 -28.29 4.02
CA VAL A 167 1.90 -28.71 5.35
C VAL A 167 0.70 -28.73 6.28
N VAL A 168 0.57 -29.78 7.08
CA VAL A 168 -0.39 -29.92 8.18
C VAL A 168 0.37 -29.95 9.49
N GLN A 169 -0.23 -29.45 10.56
CA GLN A 169 0.32 -29.68 11.89
C GLN A 169 0.28 -31.20 12.16
N GLY A 170 1.45 -31.80 12.41
CA GLY A 170 1.52 -33.19 12.83
C GLY A 170 0.82 -33.39 14.17
N ALA A 171 0.05 -34.46 14.30
CA ALA A 171 -0.27 -34.99 15.61
C ALA A 171 1.02 -35.63 16.14
N GLU A 172 1.59 -35.03 17.18
CA GLU A 172 2.75 -35.49 17.97
C GLU A 172 4.14 -35.02 17.52
N GLY A 173 4.86 -34.46 18.50
CA GLY A 173 6.19 -33.84 18.45
C GLY A 173 6.24 -32.60 19.34
#